data_AF-A0A316NIT4-F1
#
_entry.id   AF-A0A316NIT4-F1
#
_cell.length_a   1.000
_cell.length_b   1.000
_cell.length_c   1.000
_cell.angle_alpha   90.00
_cell.angle_beta   90.00
_cell.angle_gamma   90.00
#
_symmetry.space_group_name_H-M   'P 1'
#
loop_
_entity.id
_entity.type
_entity.pdbx_description
1 polymer ?
#
loop_
_entity_poly.entity_id
_entity_poly.type
_entity_poly.pdbx_seq_one_letter_code
_entity_poly.pdbx_strand_id
1 'polypeptide(L)'
;MTIVVSSSKLEKVFDEKDVINIGTNPNCDFKLELDFDVLITLQYDQNENKCVLMNTFHNERVLFKGKPIKKVEIGNICKIMFAGSDEFINIKILENAPVKKTVTTIAREDLTEDDMKALYGNDPNAVTRVKLDKQKADIEAMRVAIIKQVAFQINDLKNKIASNTRTNIFLHVAMAFCSILCSFGLANYLMGLSIKESSNYLHLPTNIKVWVIFAIIVFAAAVLLKQGVYLFLQSAENKTVSGIGKFSQGFIVVLGMIFMLGVYIINLIYYMNLNDFVMFAVFVSLFFSGILTALALGCGYFKHTSGEWAMTLNKYEYREDFESVLKSYRLWIERFINSFSKTKIQNIKDRIFGLQIKSAGEVVLGILTAPFLAYGVSNTLAMCFPEAAGWIRISGLRFSPVFLVLASFMIIFAFFAFVGAFTAVKKIQGSQVIKQDGYSDYRQHGVSIFGLEGTRKLETEKLRLLYIGCAIIFIEFTMNVSYFASEIGGDLMGLVKSLLAALVPTAILIAETFMLSNTMFEIYACDEVIAKLDKD
;
A
#
# COMPACT_ATOMS: atom_id res chain seq x y z
N MET A 1 -35.10 26.12 -1.43
CA MET A 1 -36.38 26.85 -1.57
C MET A 1 -37.44 26.08 -0.81
N THR A 2 -38.19 26.73 0.07
CA THR A 2 -39.26 26.08 0.86
C THR A 2 -40.61 26.47 0.27
N ILE A 3 -41.43 25.46 -0.04
CA ILE A 3 -42.76 25.63 -0.61
C ILE A 3 -43.79 25.27 0.45
N VAL A 4 -44.64 26.22 0.82
CA VAL A 4 -45.77 25.98 1.72
C VAL A 4 -47.02 25.84 0.88
N VAL A 5 -47.69 24.70 1.01
CA VAL A 5 -48.99 24.44 0.38
C VAL A 5 -50.03 24.40 1.49
N SER A 6 -51.02 25.29 1.43
CA SER A 6 -52.15 25.33 2.36
C SER A 6 -53.48 25.21 1.65
N SER A 7 -54.45 24.63 2.34
CA SER A 7 -55.84 24.46 1.92
C SER A 7 -56.78 24.93 3.01
N SER A 8 -58.09 24.77 2.84
CA SER A 8 -59.06 25.13 3.88
C SER A 8 -58.90 24.29 5.17
N LYS A 9 -58.33 23.08 5.08
CA LYS A 9 -58.22 22.13 6.19
C LYS A 9 -56.80 21.81 6.66
N LEU A 10 -55.80 21.95 5.78
CA LEU A 10 -54.44 21.45 6.00
C LEU A 10 -53.41 22.45 5.48
N GLU A 11 -52.30 22.60 6.19
CA GLU A 11 -51.08 23.25 5.70
C GLU A 11 -49.91 22.27 5.80
N LYS A 12 -49.07 22.23 4.76
CA LYS A 12 -47.89 21.36 4.70
C LYS A 12 -46.72 22.10 4.06
N VAL A 13 -45.55 21.90 4.65
CA VAL A 13 -44.29 22.51 4.22
C VAL A 13 -43.45 21.46 3.50
N PHE A 14 -42.92 21.82 2.33
CA PHE A 14 -42.05 20.98 1.52
C PHE A 14 -40.68 21.65 1.36
N ASP A 15 -39.64 20.92 1.79
CA ASP A 15 -38.24 21.33 1.68
C ASP A 15 -37.54 20.50 0.59
N GLU A 16 -36.85 21.17 -0.33
CA GLU A 16 -35.94 20.56 -1.33
C GLU A 16 -36.56 19.43 -2.20
N LYS A 17 -37.86 19.51 -2.51
CA LYS A 17 -38.54 18.57 -3.41
C LYS A 17 -38.80 19.20 -4.78
N ASP A 18 -38.21 18.63 -5.83
CA ASP A 18 -38.33 19.15 -7.20
C ASP A 18 -39.75 19.00 -7.78
N VAL A 19 -40.51 17.99 -7.33
CA VAL A 19 -41.87 17.71 -7.80
C VAL A 19 -42.79 17.39 -6.63
N ILE A 20 -43.90 18.13 -6.51
CA ILE A 20 -44.93 17.94 -5.48
C ILE A 20 -46.26 17.65 -6.17
N ASN A 21 -46.87 16.51 -5.87
CA ASN A 21 -48.17 16.13 -6.39
C ASN A 21 -49.30 16.48 -5.40
N ILE A 22 -50.27 17.25 -5.86
CA ILE A 22 -51.42 17.72 -5.07
C ILE A 22 -52.70 17.19 -5.71
N GLY A 23 -53.54 16.47 -4.97
CA GLY A 23 -54.73 15.85 -5.58
C GLY A 23 -55.57 15.01 -4.64
N THR A 24 -56.63 14.39 -5.17
CA THR A 24 -57.57 13.54 -4.39
C THR A 24 -57.02 12.14 -4.13
N ASN A 25 -56.04 11.69 -4.92
CA ASN A 25 -55.45 10.36 -4.77
C ASN A 25 -54.65 10.25 -3.46
N PRO A 26 -54.81 9.15 -2.69
CA PRO A 26 -54.08 8.93 -1.43
C PRO A 26 -52.56 8.92 -1.57
N ASN A 27 -52.02 8.66 -2.77
CA ASN A 27 -50.58 8.67 -3.05
C ASN A 27 -50.02 10.07 -3.36
N CYS A 28 -50.84 11.13 -3.32
CA CYS A 28 -50.37 12.50 -3.50
C CYS A 28 -49.59 12.99 -2.27
N ASP A 29 -48.63 13.87 -2.51
CA ASP A 29 -47.85 14.53 -1.46
C ASP A 29 -48.70 15.44 -0.58
N PHE A 30 -49.74 16.03 -1.18
CA PHE A 30 -50.76 16.82 -0.52
C PHE A 30 -52.15 16.34 -0.98
N LYS A 31 -52.87 15.69 -0.06
CA LYS A 31 -54.19 15.13 -0.35
C LYS A 31 -55.29 16.18 -0.17
N LEU A 32 -56.18 16.29 -1.17
CA LEU A 32 -57.40 17.08 -1.12
C LEU A 32 -58.62 16.18 -0.94
N GLU A 33 -59.65 16.71 -0.28
CA GLU A 33 -60.95 16.05 -0.14
C GLU A 33 -61.97 16.75 -1.03
N LEU A 34 -61.99 16.38 -2.31
CA LEU A 34 -62.95 16.85 -3.31
C LEU A 34 -63.82 15.69 -3.78
N ASP A 35 -65.02 16.00 -4.28
CA ASP A 35 -66.00 15.06 -4.86
C ASP A 35 -65.68 14.65 -6.30
N PHE A 36 -64.58 15.15 -6.86
CA PHE A 36 -64.09 14.83 -8.20
C PHE A 36 -62.57 14.69 -8.23
N ASP A 37 -62.08 13.91 -9.19
CA ASP A 37 -60.65 13.64 -9.29
C ASP A 37 -59.84 14.82 -9.82
N VAL A 38 -58.78 15.14 -9.08
CA VAL A 38 -57.83 16.20 -9.38
C VAL A 38 -56.42 15.69 -9.16
N LEU A 39 -55.53 16.00 -10.11
CA LEU A 39 -54.10 15.91 -9.94
C LEU A 39 -53.44 17.16 -10.50
N ILE A 40 -52.76 17.89 -9.62
CA ILE A 40 -51.98 19.08 -9.93
C ILE A 40 -50.53 18.78 -9.54
N THR A 41 -49.62 18.97 -10.48
CA THR A 41 -48.20 18.76 -10.25
C THR A 41 -47.50 20.10 -10.18
N LEU A 42 -46.83 20.36 -9.06
CA LEU A 42 -45.95 21.51 -8.90
C LEU A 42 -44.53 21.07 -9.18
N GLN A 43 -43.88 21.69 -10.15
CA GLN A 43 -42.50 21.43 -10.53
C GLN A 43 -41.65 22.66 -10.30
N TYR A 44 -40.52 22.49 -9.63
CA TYR A 44 -39.49 23.52 -9.50
C TYR A 44 -38.40 23.30 -10.54
N ASP A 45 -38.10 24.34 -11.33
CA ASP A 45 -36.99 24.34 -12.27
C ASP A 45 -35.78 25.04 -11.65
N GLN A 46 -34.74 24.25 -11.33
CA GLN A 46 -33.51 24.75 -10.71
C GLN A 46 -32.69 25.65 -11.66
N ASN A 47 -32.84 25.52 -12.98
CA ASN A 47 -32.06 26.29 -13.95
C ASN A 47 -32.65 27.69 -14.18
N GLU A 48 -33.98 27.81 -14.16
CA GLU A 48 -34.67 29.10 -14.35
C GLU A 48 -35.11 29.76 -13.02
N ASN A 49 -34.94 29.07 -11.89
CA ASN A 49 -35.45 29.48 -10.57
C ASN A 49 -36.95 29.83 -10.58
N LYS A 50 -37.74 29.06 -11.33
CA LYS A 50 -39.20 29.24 -11.47
C LYS A 50 -39.94 28.03 -10.96
N CYS A 51 -41.10 28.26 -10.38
CA CYS A 51 -42.00 27.20 -9.96
C CYS A 51 -43.23 27.17 -10.89
N VAL A 52 -43.55 26.02 -11.43
CA VAL A 52 -44.60 25.83 -12.43
C VAL A 52 -45.64 24.87 -11.89
N LEU A 53 -46.90 25.30 -11.90
CA LEU A 53 -48.05 24.46 -11.58
C LEU A 53 -48.69 23.93 -12.86
N MET A 54 -48.87 22.62 -12.94
CA MET A 54 -49.51 21.95 -14.07
C MET A 54 -50.78 21.22 -13.61
N ASN A 55 -51.88 21.45 -14.32
CA ASN A 55 -53.11 20.69 -14.13
C ASN A 55 -53.02 19.40 -14.95
N THR A 56 -52.46 18.36 -14.33
CA THR A 56 -52.06 17.10 -14.99
C THR A 56 -53.24 16.31 -15.51
N PHE A 57 -54.41 16.42 -14.88
CA PHE A 57 -55.66 15.77 -15.35
C PHE A 57 -56.51 16.67 -16.26
N HIS A 58 -56.05 17.89 -16.56
CA HIS A 58 -56.75 18.87 -17.40
C HIS A 58 -58.21 19.13 -16.96
N ASN A 59 -58.48 19.02 -15.66
CA ASN A 59 -59.82 19.21 -15.13
C ASN A 59 -60.21 20.69 -15.20
N GLU A 60 -61.29 21.01 -15.92
CA GLU A 60 -61.76 22.39 -16.14
C GLU A 60 -62.25 23.08 -14.85
N ARG A 61 -62.49 22.31 -13.79
CA ARG A 61 -62.87 22.84 -12.47
C ARG A 61 -61.69 23.44 -11.69
N VAL A 62 -60.45 23.28 -12.14
CA VAL A 62 -59.27 23.88 -11.48
C VAL A 62 -59.06 25.29 -12.02
N LEU A 63 -59.31 26.30 -11.18
CA LEU A 63 -59.37 27.70 -11.58
C LEU A 63 -58.21 28.52 -10.99
N PHE A 64 -57.57 29.33 -11.82
CA PHE A 64 -56.71 30.43 -11.40
C PHE A 64 -57.31 31.74 -11.89
N LYS A 65 -57.52 32.69 -10.98
CA LYS A 65 -58.19 33.98 -11.28
C LYS A 65 -59.53 33.79 -12.03
N GLY A 66 -60.28 32.74 -11.67
CA GLY A 66 -61.61 32.44 -12.23
C GLY A 66 -61.63 31.78 -13.61
N LYS A 67 -60.47 31.37 -14.16
CA LYS A 67 -60.39 30.65 -15.45
C LYS A 67 -59.73 29.27 -15.31
N PRO A 68 -60.17 28.26 -16.09
CA PRO A 68 -59.52 26.94 -16.10
C PRO A 68 -58.04 27.03 -16.48
N ILE A 69 -57.20 26.28 -15.78
CA ILE A 69 -55.75 26.27 -16.03
C ILE A 69 -55.26 25.00 -16.69
N LYS A 70 -54.26 25.15 -17.56
CA LYS A 70 -53.39 24.06 -18.04
C LYS A 70 -52.02 24.11 -17.36
N LYS A 71 -51.39 25.29 -17.36
CA LYS A 71 -50.08 25.57 -16.77
C LYS A 71 -50.06 26.99 -16.22
N VAL A 72 -49.49 27.21 -15.05
CA VAL A 72 -49.32 28.53 -14.43
C VAL A 72 -47.92 28.64 -13.84
N GLU A 73 -47.21 29.72 -14.15
CA GLU A 73 -45.96 30.07 -13.47
C GLU A 73 -46.29 30.80 -12.16
N ILE A 74 -45.67 30.36 -11.07
CA ILE A 74 -45.86 30.90 -9.73
C ILE A 74 -44.76 31.93 -9.46
N GLY A 75 -45.16 33.15 -9.07
CA GLY A 75 -44.27 34.16 -8.51
C GLY A 75 -43.96 33.88 -7.04
N ASN A 76 -44.58 34.63 -6.11
CA ASN A 76 -44.36 34.45 -4.66
C ASN A 76 -45.53 33.75 -3.95
N ILE A 77 -46.76 34.02 -4.38
CA ILE A 77 -47.99 33.45 -3.85
C ILE A 77 -48.92 33.13 -5.02
N CYS A 78 -49.48 31.93 -5.05
CA CYS A 78 -50.48 31.51 -6.03
C CYS A 78 -51.65 30.83 -5.34
N LYS A 79 -52.88 31.33 -5.58
CA LYS A 79 -54.12 30.73 -5.07
C LYS A 79 -54.90 30.08 -6.22
N ILE A 80 -55.19 28.79 -6.06
CA ILE A 80 -56.03 27.99 -6.94
C ILE A 80 -57.36 27.74 -6.24
N MET A 81 -58.46 27.84 -7.00
CA MET A 81 -59.81 27.54 -6.51
C MET A 81 -60.42 26.40 -7.31
N PHE A 82 -61.36 25.69 -6.70
CA PHE A 82 -62.05 24.57 -7.34
C PHE A 82 -63.51 24.94 -7.60
N ALA A 83 -63.96 24.86 -8.86
CA ALA A 83 -65.33 25.17 -9.24
C ALA A 83 -66.31 24.20 -8.57
N GLY A 84 -67.31 24.73 -7.86
CA GLY A 84 -68.32 23.93 -7.15
C GLY A 84 -67.92 23.49 -5.74
N SER A 85 -66.80 23.99 -5.21
CA SER A 85 -66.32 23.73 -3.84
C SER A 85 -65.78 25.01 -3.20
N ASP A 86 -65.87 25.12 -1.86
CA ASP A 86 -65.23 26.19 -1.08
C ASP A 86 -63.73 25.92 -0.83
N GLU A 87 -63.23 24.78 -1.31
CA GLU A 87 -61.83 24.39 -1.18
C GLU A 87 -60.91 25.24 -2.07
N PHE A 88 -59.71 25.50 -1.56
CA PHE A 88 -58.67 26.20 -2.30
C PHE A 88 -57.29 25.61 -1.99
N ILE A 89 -56.33 25.91 -2.85
CA ILE A 89 -54.92 25.72 -2.54
C ILE A 89 -54.24 27.08 -2.60
N ASN A 90 -53.47 27.40 -1.57
CA ASN A 90 -52.56 28.52 -1.55
C ASN A 90 -51.13 27.99 -1.54
N ILE A 91 -50.33 28.37 -2.54
CA ILE A 91 -48.94 27.99 -2.70
C ILE A 91 -48.11 29.23 -2.42
N LYS A 92 -47.33 29.20 -1.34
CA LYS A 92 -46.43 30.28 -0.95
C LYS A 92 -45.00 29.80 -1.06
N ILE A 93 -44.21 30.55 -1.81
CA ILE A 93 -42.78 30.36 -1.95
C ILE A 93 -42.11 31.24 -0.90
N LEU A 94 -41.33 30.62 -0.01
CA LEU A 94 -40.50 31.31 0.96
C LEU A 94 -39.05 31.27 0.48
N GLU A 95 -38.53 32.41 0.04
CA GLU A 95 -37.13 32.55 -0.35
C GLU A 95 -36.17 32.49 0.86
N ASN A 96 -36.69 32.65 2.09
CA ASN A 96 -35.90 32.64 3.33
C ASN A 96 -36.68 32.02 4.52
N ALA A 97 -37.03 30.73 4.44
CA ALA A 97 -37.37 29.96 5.65
C ALA A 97 -36.07 29.36 6.23
N PRO A 98 -35.94 29.18 7.56
CA PRO A 98 -34.74 28.62 8.17
C PRO A 98 -34.62 27.14 7.77
N VAL A 99 -33.92 26.90 6.67
CA VAL A 99 -33.61 25.57 6.17
C VAL A 99 -32.75 24.87 7.22
N LYS A 100 -33.10 23.63 7.59
CA LYS A 100 -32.15 22.71 8.22
C LYS A 100 -31.06 22.40 7.18
N LYS A 101 -30.02 23.23 7.14
CA LYS A 101 -28.93 23.12 6.15
C LYS A 101 -28.14 21.83 6.40
N THR A 102 -28.05 20.97 5.39
CA THR A 102 -27.16 19.82 5.38
C THR A 102 -25.71 20.25 5.14
N VAL A 103 -24.78 19.45 5.66
CA VAL A 103 -23.31 19.70 5.74
C VAL A 103 -22.66 20.10 4.40
N THR A 104 -23.25 19.75 3.26
CA THR A 104 -22.70 19.99 1.92
C THR A 104 -22.87 21.42 1.39
N THR A 105 -23.88 22.18 1.82
CA THR A 105 -24.08 23.58 1.39
C THR A 105 -23.33 24.59 2.27
N ILE A 106 -22.90 24.18 3.46
CA ILE A 106 -22.12 24.98 4.44
C ILE A 106 -20.70 25.30 3.92
N ALA A 107 -20.17 24.52 2.98
CA ALA A 107 -18.80 24.67 2.50
C ALA A 107 -18.58 25.81 1.48
N ARG A 108 -19.64 26.45 0.95
CA ARG A 108 -19.53 27.42 -0.16
C ARG A 108 -19.83 28.88 0.18
N GLU A 109 -20.34 29.18 1.37
CA GLU A 109 -20.62 30.56 1.79
C GLU A 109 -19.74 30.97 2.98
N ASP A 110 -19.34 32.24 3.04
CA ASP A 110 -18.74 32.84 4.22
C ASP A 110 -19.81 33.00 5.31
N LEU A 111 -19.99 31.93 6.09
CA LEU A 111 -20.94 31.91 7.21
C LEU A 111 -20.50 32.88 8.31
N THR A 112 -21.45 33.68 8.78
CA THR A 112 -21.25 34.56 9.94
C THR A 112 -21.31 33.74 11.24
N GLU A 113 -20.71 34.22 12.34
CA GLU A 113 -20.70 33.48 13.63
C GLU A 113 -22.11 33.15 14.15
N ASP A 114 -23.11 33.93 13.76
CA ASP A 114 -24.48 33.73 14.18
C ASP A 114 -25.19 32.63 13.37
N ASP A 115 -24.86 32.45 12.08
CA ASP A 115 -25.32 31.31 11.27
C ASP A 115 -24.78 29.98 11.82
N MET A 116 -23.57 30.01 12.37
CA MET A 116 -22.89 28.83 12.93
C MET A 116 -23.47 28.41 14.28
N LYS A 117 -23.86 29.37 15.13
CA LYS A 117 -24.60 29.11 16.39
C LYS A 117 -25.99 28.56 16.12
N ALA A 118 -26.66 28.99 15.06
CA ALA A 118 -27.99 28.50 14.68
C ALA A 118 -27.99 27.03 14.21
N LEU A 119 -26.92 26.57 13.55
CA LEU A 119 -26.82 25.21 13.00
C LEU A 119 -26.38 24.14 14.02
N TYR A 120 -25.53 24.51 14.97
CA TYR A 120 -24.88 23.56 15.88
C TYR A 120 -25.16 23.83 17.37
N GLY A 121 -25.97 24.85 17.68
CA GLY A 121 -26.28 25.27 19.05
C GLY A 121 -25.14 26.02 19.73
N ASN A 122 -25.32 26.37 21.00
CA ASN A 122 -24.35 27.10 21.83
C ASN A 122 -23.13 26.23 22.27
N ASP A 123 -22.71 25.24 21.48
CA ASP A 123 -21.47 24.51 21.77
C ASP A 123 -20.27 25.41 21.39
N PRO A 124 -19.42 25.82 22.35
CA PRO A 124 -18.27 26.68 22.08
C PRO A 124 -17.28 26.11 21.06
N ASN A 125 -17.34 24.79 20.75
CA ASN A 125 -16.50 24.17 19.73
C ASN A 125 -17.14 24.07 18.35
N ALA A 126 -18.43 24.38 18.19
CA ALA A 126 -19.14 24.25 16.91
C ALA A 126 -18.61 25.18 15.83
N VAL A 127 -18.40 26.46 16.20
CA VAL A 127 -17.81 27.48 15.32
C VAL A 127 -16.41 27.05 14.86
N THR A 128 -15.61 26.51 15.77
CA THR A 128 -14.26 26.01 15.47
C THR A 128 -14.30 24.82 14.51
N ARG A 129 -15.24 23.89 14.67
CA ARG A 129 -15.38 22.71 13.79
C ARG A 129 -15.75 23.07 12.36
N VAL A 130 -16.70 23.97 12.16
CA VAL A 130 -17.09 24.39 10.80
C VAL A 130 -15.98 25.22 10.13
N LYS A 131 -15.25 26.07 10.89
CA LYS A 131 -14.04 26.74 10.36
C LYS A 131 -12.97 25.72 9.94
N LEU A 132 -12.81 24.63 10.70
CA LEU A 132 -11.92 23.53 10.34
C LEU A 132 -12.39 22.76 9.11
N ASP A 133 -13.69 22.46 8.99
CA ASP A 133 -14.23 21.74 7.84
C ASP A 133 -14.09 22.54 6.55
N LYS A 134 -14.28 23.86 6.60
CA LYS A 134 -14.01 24.76 5.47
C LYS A 134 -12.54 24.77 5.07
N GLN A 135 -11.63 24.96 6.05
CA GLN A 135 -10.18 24.88 5.80
C GLN A 135 -9.77 23.53 5.22
N LYS A 136 -10.37 22.43 5.70
CA LYS A 136 -10.15 21.10 5.14
C LYS A 136 -10.58 21.05 3.68
N ALA A 137 -11.78 21.52 3.35
CA ALA A 137 -12.31 21.51 1.97
C ALA A 137 -11.39 22.25 0.99
N ASP A 138 -10.83 23.40 1.40
CA ASP A 138 -9.88 24.15 0.57
C ASP A 138 -8.57 23.37 0.34
N ILE A 139 -8.04 22.73 1.40
CA ILE A 139 -6.85 21.88 1.31
C ILE A 139 -7.11 20.66 0.40
N GLU A 140 -8.28 20.03 0.53
CA GLU A 140 -8.71 18.89 -0.28
C GLU A 140 -8.84 19.28 -1.77
N ALA A 141 -9.41 20.45 -2.07
CA ALA A 141 -9.53 20.96 -3.43
C ALA A 141 -8.15 21.18 -4.08
N MET A 142 -7.21 21.79 -3.35
CA MET A 142 -5.82 21.94 -3.78
C MET A 142 -5.14 20.58 -4.00
N ARG A 143 -5.32 19.64 -3.06
CA ARG A 143 -4.78 18.27 -3.19
C ARG A 143 -5.29 17.60 -4.47
N VAL A 144 -6.62 17.58 -4.67
CA VAL A 144 -7.26 16.92 -5.81
C VAL A 144 -6.79 17.52 -7.13
N ALA A 145 -6.62 18.85 -7.20
CA ALA A 145 -6.11 19.51 -8.39
C ALA A 145 -4.69 19.04 -8.74
N ILE A 146 -3.78 18.98 -7.76
CA ILE A 146 -2.41 18.53 -7.99
C ILE A 146 -2.39 17.03 -8.36
N ILE A 147 -3.12 16.18 -7.63
CA ILE A 147 -3.21 14.74 -7.95
C ILE A 147 -3.70 14.53 -9.38
N LYS A 148 -4.74 15.22 -9.83
CA LYS A 148 -5.24 15.09 -11.21
C LYS A 148 -4.16 15.37 -12.26
N GLN A 149 -3.25 16.30 -11.99
CA GLN A 149 -2.14 16.61 -12.91
C GLN A 149 -1.07 15.51 -12.95
N VAL A 150 -0.74 14.90 -11.82
CA VAL A 150 0.44 14.02 -11.71
C VAL A 150 0.12 12.53 -11.57
N ALA A 151 -1.12 12.16 -11.21
CA ALA A 151 -1.48 10.79 -10.86
C ALA A 151 -1.22 9.80 -11.98
N PHE A 152 -1.54 10.16 -13.22
CA PHE A 152 -1.28 9.31 -14.37
C PHE A 152 0.22 9.03 -14.53
N GLN A 153 1.06 10.07 -14.49
CA GLN A 153 2.51 9.94 -14.63
C GLN A 153 3.14 9.13 -13.48
N ILE A 154 2.70 9.39 -12.25
CA ILE A 154 3.14 8.62 -11.07
C ILE A 154 2.76 7.15 -11.22
N ASN A 155 1.52 6.85 -11.62
CA ASN A 155 1.04 5.48 -11.75
C ASN A 155 1.75 4.74 -12.89
N ASP A 156 1.93 5.38 -14.04
CA ASP A 156 2.68 4.83 -15.18
C ASP A 156 4.12 4.52 -14.79
N LEU A 157 4.84 5.47 -14.16
CA LEU A 157 6.21 5.26 -13.70
C LEU A 157 6.31 4.16 -12.65
N LYS A 158 5.37 4.08 -11.69
CA LYS A 158 5.34 2.99 -10.70
C LYS A 158 5.13 1.63 -11.35
N ASN A 159 4.22 1.54 -12.31
CA ASN A 159 3.96 0.29 -13.04
C ASN A 159 5.16 -0.12 -13.88
N LYS A 160 5.81 0.83 -14.56
CA LYS A 160 7.07 0.62 -15.29
C LYS A 160 8.17 0.12 -14.36
N ILE A 161 8.43 0.80 -13.24
CA ILE A 161 9.43 0.39 -12.24
C ILE A 161 9.10 -0.99 -11.67
N ALA A 162 7.85 -1.26 -11.31
CA ALA A 162 7.44 -2.56 -10.76
C ALA A 162 7.59 -3.69 -11.78
N SER A 163 7.19 -3.47 -13.03
CA SER A 163 7.40 -4.42 -14.13
C SER A 163 8.89 -4.69 -14.36
N ASN A 164 9.68 -3.63 -14.46
CA ASN A 164 11.13 -3.69 -14.69
C ASN A 164 11.88 -4.36 -13.55
N THR A 165 11.46 -4.11 -12.30
CA THR A 165 12.01 -4.76 -11.12
C THR A 165 11.70 -6.26 -11.11
N ARG A 166 10.47 -6.67 -11.46
CA ARG A 166 10.11 -8.09 -11.61
C ARG A 166 10.94 -8.77 -12.70
N THR A 167 11.09 -8.13 -13.86
CA THR A 167 11.95 -8.64 -14.94
C THR A 167 13.41 -8.76 -14.48
N ASN A 168 13.94 -7.74 -13.78
CA ASN A 168 15.29 -7.77 -13.26
C ASN A 168 15.51 -8.90 -12.24
N ILE A 169 14.55 -9.15 -11.34
CA ILE A 169 14.58 -10.29 -10.41
C ILE A 169 14.60 -11.61 -11.17
N PHE A 170 13.74 -11.76 -12.18
CA PHE A 170 13.72 -12.97 -13.01
C PHE A 170 15.05 -13.20 -13.74
N LEU A 171 15.62 -12.15 -14.35
CA LEU A 171 16.93 -12.22 -15.00
C LEU A 171 18.04 -12.58 -14.00
N HIS A 172 17.95 -12.10 -12.76
CA HIS A 172 18.88 -12.45 -11.69
C HIS A 172 18.82 -13.94 -11.31
N VAL A 173 17.62 -14.47 -11.17
CA VAL A 173 17.40 -15.89 -10.90
C VAL A 173 17.90 -16.74 -12.07
N ALA A 174 17.57 -16.35 -13.31
CA ALA A 174 18.08 -16.99 -14.52
C ALA A 174 19.62 -16.94 -14.59
N MET A 175 20.23 -15.81 -14.23
CA MET A 175 21.68 -15.65 -14.18
C MET A 175 22.31 -16.60 -13.15
N ALA A 176 21.68 -16.81 -12.00
CA ALA A 176 22.14 -17.80 -11.01
C ALA A 176 22.08 -19.24 -11.56
N PHE A 177 20.96 -19.63 -12.17
CA PHE A 177 20.84 -20.95 -12.81
C PHE A 177 21.82 -21.14 -13.97
N CYS A 178 21.99 -20.14 -14.83
CA CYS A 178 22.96 -20.20 -15.91
C CYS A 178 24.40 -20.30 -15.38
N SER A 179 24.72 -19.68 -14.25
CA SER A 179 26.04 -19.80 -13.63
C SER A 179 26.32 -21.22 -13.12
N ILE A 180 25.30 -21.87 -12.57
CA ILE A 180 25.33 -23.28 -12.15
C ILE A 180 25.59 -24.21 -13.35
N LEU A 181 24.94 -23.95 -14.49
CA LEU A 181 25.15 -24.74 -15.72
C LEU A 181 26.51 -24.44 -16.37
N CYS A 182 26.94 -23.18 -16.38
CA CYS A 182 28.22 -22.75 -16.95
C CYS A 182 29.43 -23.30 -16.20
N SER A 183 29.30 -23.59 -14.91
CA SER A 183 30.40 -24.10 -14.09
C SER A 183 30.65 -25.59 -14.27
N PHE A 184 29.84 -26.33 -15.04
CA PHE A 184 30.04 -27.76 -15.28
C PHE A 184 31.37 -28.06 -15.98
N GLY A 185 31.62 -27.44 -17.13
CA GLY A 185 32.88 -27.64 -17.85
C GLY A 185 34.08 -27.09 -17.09
N LEU A 186 33.89 -25.97 -16.37
CA LEU A 186 34.90 -25.39 -15.49
C LEU A 186 35.33 -26.36 -14.38
N ALA A 187 34.38 -26.95 -13.65
CA ALA A 187 34.66 -27.81 -12.51
C ALA A 187 35.32 -29.13 -12.94
N ASN A 188 34.87 -29.73 -14.05
CA ASN A 188 35.42 -30.98 -14.55
C ASN A 188 36.81 -30.78 -15.17
N TYR A 189 37.00 -29.71 -15.97
CA TYR A 189 38.27 -29.43 -16.64
C TYR A 189 39.38 -29.04 -15.64
N LEU A 190 39.11 -28.08 -14.74
CA LEU A 190 40.14 -27.57 -13.81
C LEU A 190 40.58 -28.59 -12.77
N MET A 191 39.77 -29.62 -12.51
CA MET A 191 40.12 -30.71 -11.59
C MET A 191 40.75 -31.92 -12.29
N GLY A 192 40.89 -31.90 -13.62
CA GLY A 192 41.45 -33.03 -14.37
C GLY A 192 40.68 -34.33 -14.19
N LEU A 193 39.37 -34.24 -13.85
CA LEU A 193 38.56 -35.40 -13.54
C LEU A 193 38.20 -36.12 -14.85
N SER A 194 38.31 -37.45 -14.84
CA SER A 194 38.04 -38.25 -16.04
C SER A 194 36.60 -38.04 -16.48
N ILE A 195 36.45 -37.83 -17.79
CA ILE A 195 35.16 -37.81 -18.45
C ILE A 195 34.59 -39.23 -18.33
N LYS A 196 33.70 -39.46 -17.38
CA LYS A 196 32.83 -40.62 -17.44
C LYS A 196 31.73 -40.27 -18.43
N GLU A 197 31.67 -41.02 -19.53
CA GLU A 197 30.48 -41.07 -20.38
C GLU A 197 29.31 -41.51 -19.52
N SER A 198 28.55 -40.56 -18.94
CA SER A 198 27.19 -40.87 -18.55
C SER A 198 26.45 -40.97 -19.87
N SER A 199 26.23 -42.20 -20.32
CA SER A 199 25.41 -42.48 -21.48
C SER A 199 24.12 -41.68 -21.35
N ASN A 200 23.94 -40.71 -22.24
CA ASN A 200 22.75 -39.87 -22.44
C ASN A 200 22.66 -38.60 -21.55
N TYR A 201 23.19 -37.51 -22.12
CA TYR A 201 22.87 -36.10 -21.92
C TYR A 201 23.32 -35.41 -20.62
N LEU A 202 24.31 -34.50 -20.80
CA LEU A 202 24.93 -33.60 -19.82
C LEU A 202 25.81 -34.30 -18.75
N HIS A 203 27.13 -34.29 -18.98
CA HIS A 203 28.12 -34.85 -18.05
C HIS A 203 28.12 -34.07 -16.73
N LEU A 204 27.39 -34.61 -15.75
CA LEU A 204 27.33 -34.09 -14.39
C LEU A 204 28.72 -33.98 -13.77
N PRO A 205 28.96 -32.98 -12.91
CA PRO A 205 30.24 -32.80 -12.26
C PRO A 205 30.52 -33.96 -11.32
N THR A 206 31.72 -34.53 -11.42
CA THR A 206 32.13 -35.70 -10.63
C THR A 206 32.31 -35.37 -9.14
N ASN A 207 32.49 -34.08 -8.80
CA ASN A 207 32.52 -33.59 -7.41
C ASN A 207 31.56 -32.40 -7.23
N ILE A 208 30.41 -32.67 -6.60
CA ILE A 208 29.35 -31.69 -6.33
C ILE A 208 29.87 -30.49 -5.51
N LYS A 209 30.76 -30.71 -4.54
CA LYS A 209 31.29 -29.64 -3.67
C LYS A 209 32.11 -28.63 -4.47
N VAL A 210 32.98 -29.12 -5.35
CA VAL A 210 33.84 -28.28 -6.18
C VAL A 210 33.03 -27.52 -7.23
N TRP A 211 32.02 -28.18 -7.81
CA TRP A 211 31.09 -27.55 -8.73
C TRP A 211 30.31 -26.37 -8.13
N VAL A 212 29.81 -26.52 -6.89
CA VAL A 212 29.13 -25.42 -6.18
C VAL A 212 30.06 -24.23 -5.99
N ILE A 213 31.34 -24.46 -5.66
CA ILE A 213 32.32 -23.37 -5.52
C ILE A 213 32.52 -22.65 -6.86
N PHE A 214 32.72 -23.38 -7.96
CA PHE A 214 32.86 -22.76 -9.28
C PHE A 214 31.58 -22.07 -9.75
N ALA A 215 30.40 -22.57 -9.42
CA ALA A 215 29.13 -21.90 -9.71
C ALA A 215 29.06 -20.52 -9.02
N ILE A 216 29.51 -20.43 -7.76
CA ILE A 216 29.58 -19.16 -7.03
C ILE A 216 30.58 -18.20 -7.68
N ILE A 217 31.75 -18.68 -8.08
CA ILE A 217 32.78 -17.84 -8.76
C ILE A 217 32.25 -17.30 -10.09
N VAL A 218 31.63 -18.16 -10.90
CA VAL A 218 31.04 -17.77 -12.19
C VAL A 218 29.89 -16.78 -11.98
N PHE A 219 29.05 -16.99 -10.96
CA PHE A 219 27.99 -16.05 -10.61
C PHE A 219 28.56 -14.70 -10.15
N ALA A 220 29.64 -14.69 -9.37
CA ALA A 220 30.31 -13.46 -8.95
C ALA A 220 30.89 -12.68 -10.13
N ALA A 221 31.47 -13.37 -11.13
CA ALA A 221 31.93 -12.74 -12.37
C ALA A 221 30.77 -12.10 -13.16
N ALA A 222 29.63 -12.80 -13.27
CA ALA A 222 28.43 -12.27 -13.91
C ALA A 222 27.87 -11.04 -13.17
N VAL A 223 27.87 -11.07 -11.82
CA VAL A 223 27.48 -9.92 -10.99
C VAL A 223 28.46 -8.75 -11.18
N LEU A 224 29.76 -8.99 -11.28
CA LEU A 224 30.75 -7.95 -11.56
C LEU A 224 30.48 -7.27 -12.91
N LEU A 225 30.24 -8.05 -13.96
CA LEU A 225 29.88 -7.52 -15.27
C LEU A 225 28.58 -6.70 -15.22
N LYS A 226 27.54 -7.22 -14.56
CA LYS A 226 26.28 -6.50 -14.33
C LYS A 226 26.53 -5.13 -13.68
N GLN A 227 27.32 -5.08 -12.61
CA GLN A 227 27.59 -3.82 -11.91
C GLN A 227 28.41 -2.86 -12.76
N GLY A 228 29.36 -3.38 -13.54
CA GLY A 228 30.09 -2.59 -14.53
C GLY A 228 29.16 -1.91 -15.52
N VAL A 229 28.24 -2.67 -16.13
CA VAL A 229 27.28 -2.13 -17.12
C VAL A 229 26.39 -1.05 -16.51
N TYR A 230 25.84 -1.30 -15.33
CA TYR A 230 25.04 -0.32 -14.61
C TYR A 230 25.79 1.01 -14.40
N LEU A 231 27.04 0.94 -13.91
CA LEU A 231 27.85 2.13 -13.66
C LEU A 231 28.27 2.84 -14.96
N PHE A 232 28.59 2.08 -16.00
CA PHE A 232 28.95 2.63 -17.31
C PHE A 232 27.81 3.42 -17.94
N LEU A 233 26.58 2.89 -17.92
CA LEU A 233 25.40 3.60 -18.41
C LEU A 233 25.12 4.85 -17.56
N GLN A 234 25.24 4.75 -16.24
CA GLN A 234 25.02 5.86 -15.33
C GLN A 234 25.98 7.04 -15.57
N SER A 235 27.24 6.80 -15.96
CA SER A 235 28.22 7.88 -16.21
C SER A 235 28.22 8.43 -17.63
N ALA A 236 27.67 7.69 -18.59
CA ALA A 236 27.38 8.23 -19.91
C ALA A 236 26.40 9.41 -19.82
N GLU A 237 25.43 9.34 -18.89
CA GLU A 237 24.41 10.37 -18.68
C GLU A 237 24.84 11.46 -17.69
N ASN A 238 25.62 11.12 -16.65
CA ASN A 238 26.04 12.08 -15.63
C ASN A 238 27.26 12.91 -16.07
N LYS A 239 27.00 14.19 -16.40
CA LYS A 239 28.04 15.18 -16.76
C LYS A 239 29.00 15.54 -15.61
N THR A 240 28.65 15.20 -14.37
CA THR A 240 29.40 15.54 -13.15
C THR A 240 30.44 14.51 -12.74
N VAL A 241 30.49 13.34 -13.38
CA VAL A 241 31.48 12.30 -13.07
C VAL A 241 32.85 12.68 -13.66
N SER A 242 33.89 12.68 -12.81
CA SER A 242 35.26 12.98 -13.23
C SER A 242 35.77 11.99 -14.29
N GLY A 243 36.75 12.41 -15.09
CA GLY A 243 37.35 11.56 -16.14
C GLY A 243 37.91 10.23 -15.60
N ILE A 244 38.51 10.26 -14.40
CA ILE A 244 39.01 9.07 -13.69
C ILE A 244 37.85 8.15 -13.26
N GLY A 245 36.72 8.73 -12.84
CA GLY A 245 35.51 7.97 -12.51
C GLY A 245 34.92 7.23 -13.72
N LYS A 246 34.86 7.89 -14.88
CA LYS A 246 34.41 7.26 -16.14
C LYS A 246 35.32 6.13 -16.59
N PHE A 247 36.63 6.33 -16.48
CA PHE A 247 37.63 5.30 -16.79
C PHE A 247 37.49 4.07 -15.88
N SER A 248 37.40 4.28 -14.56
CA SER A 248 37.25 3.21 -13.57
C SER A 248 36.00 2.35 -13.82
N GLN A 249 34.88 2.98 -14.20
CA GLN A 249 33.64 2.26 -14.49
C GLN A 249 33.70 1.47 -15.80
N GLY A 250 34.31 2.04 -16.86
CA GLY A 250 34.59 1.29 -18.09
C GLY A 250 35.53 0.11 -17.87
N PHE A 251 36.54 0.28 -17.00
CA PHE A 251 37.46 -0.78 -16.63
C PHE A 251 36.75 -1.98 -15.97
N ILE A 252 35.76 -1.75 -15.10
CA ILE A 252 34.98 -2.83 -14.47
C ILE A 252 34.22 -3.65 -15.53
N VAL A 253 33.66 -3.01 -16.57
CA VAL A 253 33.00 -3.73 -17.67
C VAL A 253 34.00 -4.61 -18.42
N VAL A 254 35.16 -4.05 -18.78
CA VAL A 254 36.22 -4.78 -19.50
C VAL A 254 36.69 -5.97 -18.67
N LEU A 255 36.94 -5.77 -17.37
CA LEU A 255 37.32 -6.83 -16.45
C LEU A 255 36.27 -7.94 -16.39
N GLY A 256 34.99 -7.58 -16.27
CA GLY A 256 33.88 -8.54 -16.30
C GLY A 256 33.81 -9.33 -17.61
N MET A 257 34.01 -8.68 -18.75
CA MET A 257 34.05 -9.33 -20.06
C MET A 257 35.24 -10.30 -20.20
N ILE A 258 36.41 -9.95 -19.65
CA ILE A 258 37.59 -10.84 -19.61
C ILE A 258 37.29 -12.11 -18.82
N PHE A 259 36.66 -11.99 -17.65
CA PHE A 259 36.26 -13.16 -16.86
C PHE A 259 35.25 -14.05 -17.61
N MET A 260 34.25 -13.45 -18.26
CA MET A 260 33.28 -14.19 -19.06
C MET A 260 33.92 -14.89 -20.27
N LEU A 261 34.91 -14.25 -20.90
CA LEU A 261 35.70 -14.85 -21.98
C LEU A 261 36.53 -16.03 -21.46
N GLY A 262 37.12 -15.92 -20.27
CA GLY A 262 37.82 -17.03 -19.62
C GLY A 262 36.91 -18.23 -19.37
N VAL A 263 35.69 -18.00 -18.88
CA VAL A 263 34.67 -19.06 -18.69
C VAL A 263 34.32 -19.72 -20.04
N TYR A 264 34.15 -18.92 -21.09
CA TYR A 264 33.90 -19.44 -22.44
C TYR A 264 35.05 -20.32 -22.93
N ILE A 265 36.30 -19.86 -22.84
CA ILE A 265 37.48 -20.58 -23.32
C ILE A 265 37.64 -21.92 -22.58
N ILE A 266 37.46 -21.94 -21.26
CA ILE A 266 37.59 -23.18 -20.49
C ILE A 266 36.49 -24.18 -20.86
N ASN A 267 35.24 -23.72 -21.00
CA ASN A 267 34.16 -24.59 -21.49
C ASN A 267 34.42 -25.09 -22.92
N LEU A 268 34.96 -24.24 -23.79
CA LEU A 268 35.32 -24.62 -25.16
C LEU A 268 36.35 -25.74 -25.18
N ILE A 269 37.44 -25.60 -24.42
CA ILE A 269 38.47 -26.64 -24.32
C ILE A 269 37.89 -27.94 -23.75
N TYR A 270 37.05 -27.84 -22.71
CA TYR A 270 36.37 -28.99 -22.12
C TYR A 270 35.52 -29.76 -23.14
N TYR A 271 34.65 -29.06 -23.87
CA TYR A 271 33.78 -29.70 -24.85
C TYR A 271 34.50 -30.16 -26.12
N MET A 272 35.63 -29.53 -26.50
CA MET A 272 36.50 -30.00 -27.57
C MET A 272 37.18 -31.34 -27.21
N ASN A 273 37.55 -31.51 -25.94
CA ASN A 273 38.12 -32.78 -25.45
C ASN A 273 37.08 -33.90 -25.31
N LEU A 274 35.78 -33.56 -25.33
CA LEU A 274 34.67 -34.51 -25.17
C LEU A 274 34.17 -35.10 -26.48
N ASN A 275 33.99 -34.23 -27.49
CA ASN A 275 33.54 -34.60 -28.81
C ASN A 275 34.57 -34.04 -29.78
N ASP A 276 35.22 -34.89 -30.58
CA ASP A 276 36.15 -34.48 -31.66
C ASP A 276 35.52 -33.51 -32.70
N PHE A 277 34.22 -33.24 -32.55
CA PHE A 277 33.47 -32.27 -33.31
C PHE A 277 33.55 -30.85 -32.70
N VAL A 278 34.54 -30.09 -33.17
CA VAL A 278 34.84 -28.71 -32.77
C VAL A 278 33.62 -27.78 -32.83
N MET A 279 32.76 -27.92 -33.84
CA MET A 279 31.57 -27.06 -34.00
C MET A 279 30.59 -27.21 -32.84
N PHE A 280 30.38 -28.43 -32.32
CA PHE A 280 29.52 -28.63 -31.15
C PHE A 280 30.10 -27.96 -29.91
N ALA A 281 31.42 -28.07 -29.69
CA ALA A 281 32.08 -27.42 -28.56
C ALA A 281 31.95 -25.89 -28.61
N VAL A 282 32.08 -25.28 -29.80
CA VAL A 282 31.85 -23.85 -30.01
C VAL A 282 30.40 -23.47 -29.68
N PHE A 283 29.41 -24.16 -30.23
CA PHE A 283 28.00 -23.84 -30.02
C PHE A 283 27.56 -24.01 -28.57
N VAL A 284 27.92 -25.12 -27.92
CA VAL A 284 27.50 -25.40 -26.54
C VAL A 284 28.17 -24.43 -25.55
N SER A 285 29.45 -24.12 -25.76
CA SER A 285 30.16 -23.15 -24.91
C SER A 285 29.58 -21.75 -25.06
N LEU A 286 29.32 -21.31 -26.31
CA LEU A 286 28.69 -20.03 -26.60
C LEU A 286 27.26 -19.98 -26.06
N PHE A 287 26.51 -21.07 -26.15
CA PHE A 287 25.16 -21.16 -25.60
C PHE A 287 25.16 -20.89 -24.09
N PHE A 288 26.01 -21.58 -23.32
CA PHE A 288 26.06 -21.39 -21.87
C PHE A 288 26.67 -20.04 -21.48
N SER A 289 27.89 -19.74 -21.90
CA SER A 289 28.58 -18.50 -21.48
C SER A 289 27.99 -17.26 -22.12
N GLY A 290 27.53 -17.35 -23.38
CA GLY A 290 26.90 -16.24 -24.10
C GLY A 290 25.54 -15.87 -23.53
N ILE A 291 24.69 -16.85 -23.17
CA ILE A 291 23.43 -16.57 -22.45
C ILE A 291 23.76 -15.93 -21.10
N LEU A 292 24.72 -16.46 -20.35
CA LEU A 292 25.10 -15.88 -19.06
C LEU A 292 25.60 -14.43 -19.19
N THR A 293 26.42 -14.14 -20.21
CA THR A 293 26.87 -12.77 -20.52
C THR A 293 25.69 -11.88 -20.90
N ALA A 294 24.80 -12.33 -21.77
CA ALA A 294 23.61 -11.57 -22.16
C ALA A 294 22.69 -11.27 -20.96
N LEU A 295 22.51 -12.24 -20.07
CA LEU A 295 21.77 -12.05 -18.81
C LEU A 295 22.44 -11.02 -17.91
N ALA A 296 23.77 -11.05 -17.76
CA ALA A 296 24.50 -10.07 -16.95
C ALA A 296 24.39 -8.65 -17.51
N LEU A 297 24.55 -8.49 -18.84
CA LEU A 297 24.35 -7.21 -19.53
C LEU A 297 22.91 -6.71 -19.35
N GLY A 298 21.92 -7.59 -19.55
CA GLY A 298 20.50 -7.30 -19.34
C GLY A 298 20.23 -6.83 -17.91
N CYS A 299 20.67 -7.58 -16.90
CA CYS A 299 20.51 -7.19 -15.49
C CYS A 299 21.10 -5.81 -15.19
N GLY A 300 22.23 -5.46 -15.82
CA GLY A 300 22.85 -4.14 -15.70
C GLY A 300 21.99 -3.02 -16.29
N TYR A 301 21.49 -3.23 -17.51
CA TYR A 301 20.59 -2.32 -18.21
C TYR A 301 19.26 -2.12 -17.47
N PHE A 302 18.61 -3.20 -17.05
CA PHE A 302 17.35 -3.15 -16.30
C PHE A 302 17.55 -2.41 -14.97
N LYS A 303 18.67 -2.64 -14.27
CA LYS A 303 19.01 -1.88 -13.06
C LYS A 303 19.18 -0.38 -13.31
N HIS A 304 19.86 0.01 -14.40
CA HIS A 304 20.04 1.41 -14.78
C HIS A 304 18.70 2.10 -15.04
N THR A 305 17.88 1.48 -15.89
CA THR A 305 16.56 1.98 -16.28
C THR A 305 15.63 2.16 -15.07
N SER A 306 15.62 1.21 -14.12
CA SER A 306 14.88 1.37 -12.86
C SER A 306 15.36 2.59 -12.05
N GLY A 307 16.67 2.86 -12.04
CA GLY A 307 17.24 4.03 -11.37
C GLY A 307 16.78 5.34 -11.99
N GLU A 308 16.81 5.44 -13.32
CA GLU A 308 16.37 6.63 -14.06
C GLU A 308 14.88 6.93 -13.86
N TRP A 309 14.03 5.89 -13.98
CA TRP A 309 12.59 6.05 -13.73
C TRP A 309 12.30 6.38 -12.28
N ALA A 310 13.04 5.82 -11.31
CA ALA A 310 12.91 6.19 -9.91
C ALA A 310 13.28 7.67 -9.67
N MET A 311 14.33 8.19 -10.30
CA MET A 311 14.68 9.62 -10.23
C MET A 311 13.58 10.50 -10.84
N THR A 312 12.99 10.07 -11.95
CA THR A 312 11.90 10.80 -12.60
C THR A 312 10.62 10.74 -11.78
N LEU A 313 10.28 9.58 -11.22
CA LEU A 313 9.16 9.42 -10.28
C LEU A 313 9.33 10.32 -9.07
N ASN A 314 10.53 10.40 -8.52
CA ASN A 314 10.84 11.30 -7.41
C ASN A 314 10.51 12.76 -7.76
N LYS A 315 10.81 13.24 -8.98
CA LYS A 315 10.45 14.62 -9.39
C LYS A 315 8.93 14.86 -9.37
N TYR A 316 8.13 13.86 -9.73
CA TYR A 316 6.66 13.97 -9.68
C TYR A 316 6.10 13.84 -8.27
N GLU A 317 6.66 12.93 -7.47
CA GLU A 317 6.22 12.72 -6.08
C GLU A 317 6.66 13.84 -5.13
N TYR A 318 7.69 14.62 -5.50
CA TYR A 318 8.32 15.65 -4.67
C TYR A 318 8.28 17.04 -5.31
N ARG A 319 7.11 17.44 -5.83
CA ARG A 319 6.85 18.84 -6.24
C ARG A 319 6.74 19.75 -5.01
N GLU A 320 7.21 20.98 -5.13
CA GLU A 320 7.11 21.99 -4.07
C GLU A 320 5.66 22.27 -3.65
N ASP A 321 4.74 22.26 -4.61
CA ASP A 321 3.30 22.45 -4.38
C ASP A 321 2.72 21.39 -3.42
N PHE A 322 3.24 20.16 -3.45
CA PHE A 322 2.83 19.11 -2.50
C PHE A 322 3.30 19.38 -1.08
N GLU A 323 4.51 19.90 -0.90
CA GLU A 323 5.05 20.23 0.42
C GLU A 323 4.23 21.37 1.06
N SER A 324 3.78 22.34 0.25
CA SER A 324 2.85 23.38 0.72
C SER A 324 1.53 22.77 1.24
N VAL A 325 0.93 21.84 0.48
CA VAL A 325 -0.29 21.14 0.91
C VAL A 325 -0.06 20.29 2.16
N LEU A 326 1.10 19.61 2.30
CA LEU A 326 1.45 18.86 3.51
C LEU A 326 1.52 19.76 4.74
N LYS A 327 2.15 20.94 4.62
CA LYS A 327 2.21 21.93 5.71
C LYS A 327 0.83 22.39 6.12
N SER A 328 -0.05 22.68 5.15
CA SER A 328 -1.44 23.06 5.41
C SER A 328 -2.21 21.94 6.14
N TYR A 329 -2.03 20.68 5.74
CA TYR A 329 -2.60 19.55 6.48
C TYR A 329 -2.08 19.44 7.91
N ARG A 330 -0.77 19.60 8.15
CA ARG A 330 -0.20 19.52 9.51
C ARG A 330 -0.82 20.57 10.44
N LEU A 331 -0.89 21.82 9.98
CA LEU A 331 -1.51 22.92 10.74
C LEU A 331 -3.00 22.65 11.00
N TRP A 332 -3.71 22.13 9.99
CA TRP A 332 -5.11 21.76 10.14
C TRP A 332 -5.30 20.63 11.15
N ILE A 333 -4.47 19.58 11.11
CA ILE A 333 -4.51 18.44 12.04
C ILE A 333 -4.28 18.90 13.48
N GLU A 334 -3.30 19.77 13.71
CA GLU A 334 -3.02 20.32 15.04
C GLU A 334 -4.24 21.05 15.61
N ARG A 335 -4.86 21.94 14.82
CA ARG A 335 -6.09 22.63 15.22
C ARG A 335 -7.27 21.67 15.41
N PHE A 336 -7.37 20.64 14.57
CA PHE A 336 -8.40 19.60 14.67
C PHE A 336 -8.28 18.81 15.97
N ILE A 337 -7.07 18.40 16.37
CA ILE A 337 -6.82 17.71 17.63
C ILE A 337 -7.11 18.62 18.83
N ASN A 338 -6.69 19.88 18.75
CA ASN A 338 -7.01 20.89 19.77
C ASN A 338 -8.51 21.22 19.85
N SER A 339 -9.33 20.81 18.86
CA SER A 339 -10.80 20.90 18.95
C SER A 339 -11.46 19.72 19.70
N PHE A 340 -10.70 18.70 20.12
CA PHE A 340 -11.25 17.56 20.83
C PHE A 340 -11.80 17.96 22.22
N SER A 341 -12.91 17.31 22.59
CA SER A 341 -13.52 17.47 23.92
C SER A 341 -12.69 16.75 24.98
N LYS A 342 -12.79 17.20 26.24
CA LYS A 342 -12.10 16.57 27.37
C LYS A 342 -12.42 15.07 27.48
N THR A 343 -13.68 14.69 27.26
CA THR A 343 -14.11 13.27 27.24
C THR A 343 -13.41 12.47 26.14
N LYS A 344 -13.28 13.04 24.92
CA LYS A 344 -12.59 12.36 23.82
C LYS A 344 -11.10 12.17 24.14
N ILE A 345 -10.46 13.19 24.73
CA ILE A 345 -9.06 13.11 25.16
C ILE A 345 -8.88 12.04 26.24
N GLN A 346 -9.77 11.99 27.23
CA GLN A 346 -9.73 10.96 28.28
C GLN A 346 -9.89 9.55 27.69
N ASN A 347 -10.84 9.35 26.77
CA ASN A 347 -11.01 8.06 26.08
C ASN A 347 -9.76 7.65 25.30
N ILE A 348 -9.00 8.61 24.73
CA ILE A 348 -7.73 8.33 24.04
C ILE A 348 -6.67 7.89 25.07
N LYS A 349 -6.55 8.58 26.20
CA LYS A 349 -5.65 8.20 27.31
C LYS A 349 -5.95 6.80 27.83
N ASP A 350 -7.22 6.49 28.09
CA ASP A 350 -7.65 5.18 28.58
C ASP A 350 -7.38 4.07 27.53
N ARG A 351 -7.57 4.38 26.25
CA ARG A 351 -7.26 3.46 25.15
C ARG A 351 -5.76 3.17 25.05
N ILE A 352 -4.89 4.17 25.22
CA ILE A 352 -3.43 3.97 25.20
C ILE A 352 -3.03 2.93 26.24
N PHE A 353 -3.56 3.03 27.46
CA PHE A 353 -3.29 2.05 28.51
C PHE A 353 -3.71 0.63 28.10
N GLY A 354 -4.91 0.47 27.54
CA GLY A 354 -5.37 -0.82 27.02
C GLY A 354 -4.51 -1.37 25.89
N LEU A 355 -4.06 -0.51 24.97
CA LEU A 355 -3.15 -0.88 23.89
C LEU A 355 -1.75 -1.24 24.40
N GLN A 356 -1.24 -0.58 25.43
CA GLN A 356 0.04 -0.91 26.06
C GLN A 356 -0.02 -2.29 26.73
N ILE A 357 -1.10 -2.62 27.44
CA ILE A 357 -1.31 -3.97 27.99
C ILE A 357 -1.38 -5.01 26.86
N LYS A 358 -2.14 -4.71 25.80
CA LYS A 358 -2.23 -5.59 24.63
C LYS A 358 -0.85 -5.81 24.00
N SER A 359 -0.07 -4.75 23.80
CA SER A 359 1.29 -4.83 23.25
C SER A 359 2.21 -5.65 24.15
N ALA A 360 2.14 -5.49 25.47
CA ALA A 360 2.91 -6.30 26.41
C ALA A 360 2.53 -7.79 26.30
N GLY A 361 1.23 -8.10 26.20
CA GLY A 361 0.75 -9.47 25.98
C GLY A 361 1.24 -10.08 24.65
N GLU A 362 1.20 -9.30 23.58
CA GLU A 362 1.69 -9.71 22.25
C GLU A 362 3.22 -9.93 22.23
N VAL A 363 3.99 -9.12 22.97
CA VAL A 363 5.44 -9.32 23.16
C VAL A 363 5.72 -10.57 23.97
N VAL A 364 5.00 -10.79 25.08
CA VAL A 364 5.16 -12.00 25.90
C VAL A 364 4.83 -13.25 25.08
N LEU A 365 3.75 -13.21 24.29
CA LEU A 365 3.38 -14.30 23.39
C LEU A 365 4.54 -14.61 22.41
N GLY A 366 5.07 -13.61 21.72
CA GLY A 366 6.18 -13.79 20.77
C GLY A 366 7.47 -14.34 21.41
N ILE A 367 7.75 -13.96 22.67
CA ILE A 367 8.89 -14.52 23.42
C ILE A 367 8.64 -15.97 23.82
N LEU A 368 7.42 -16.31 24.22
CA LEU A 368 7.04 -17.67 24.63
C LEU A 368 6.95 -18.63 23.45
N THR A 369 6.61 -18.15 22.25
CA THR A 369 6.53 -18.96 21.03
C THR A 369 7.91 -19.20 20.41
N ALA A 370 8.86 -18.27 20.59
CA ALA A 370 10.20 -18.36 19.99
C ALA A 370 10.95 -19.68 20.21
N PRO A 371 10.96 -20.32 21.41
CA PRO A 371 11.60 -21.63 21.60
C PRO A 371 10.98 -22.75 20.75
N PHE A 372 9.67 -22.72 20.54
CA PHE A 372 8.99 -23.71 19.71
C PHE A 372 9.34 -23.53 18.23
N LEU A 373 9.41 -22.29 17.77
CA LEU A 373 9.83 -21.95 16.41
C LEU A 373 11.30 -22.32 16.17
N ALA A 374 12.15 -22.16 17.18
CA ALA A 374 13.57 -22.46 17.15
C ALA A 374 13.92 -23.96 17.28
N TYR A 375 12.94 -24.84 17.46
CA TYR A 375 13.19 -26.25 17.78
C TYR A 375 13.95 -27.01 16.66
N GLY A 376 13.55 -26.83 15.40
CA GLY A 376 14.21 -27.49 14.26
C GLY A 376 15.63 -26.96 14.04
N VAL A 377 15.83 -25.65 14.20
CA VAL A 377 17.14 -25.00 14.18
C VAL A 377 18.06 -25.58 15.27
N SER A 378 17.56 -25.67 16.50
CA SER A 378 18.31 -26.21 17.64
C SER A 378 18.77 -27.65 17.39
N ASN A 379 17.88 -28.51 16.92
CA ASN A 379 18.21 -29.90 16.62
C ASN A 379 19.23 -30.02 15.48
N THR A 380 19.10 -29.20 14.44
CA THR A 380 20.06 -29.18 13.33
C THR A 380 21.45 -28.74 13.80
N LEU A 381 21.54 -27.66 14.59
CA LEU A 381 22.81 -27.20 15.18
C LEU A 381 23.44 -28.27 16.08
N ALA A 382 22.61 -28.92 16.89
CA ALA A 382 23.05 -29.96 17.81
C ALA A 382 23.56 -31.23 17.09
N MET A 383 23.07 -31.51 15.87
CA MET A 383 23.63 -32.56 15.01
C MET A 383 24.95 -32.12 14.36
N CYS A 384 25.09 -30.85 13.99
CA CYS A 384 26.34 -30.32 13.43
C CYS A 384 27.47 -30.22 14.46
N PHE A 385 27.13 -29.96 15.74
CA PHE A 385 28.08 -29.84 16.84
C PHE A 385 27.68 -30.73 18.02
N PRO A 386 27.79 -32.06 17.90
CA PRO A 386 27.31 -33.00 18.93
C PRO A 386 28.01 -32.82 20.28
N GLU A 387 29.27 -32.42 20.26
CA GLU A 387 30.11 -32.22 21.46
C GLU A 387 29.63 -31.05 22.33
N ALA A 388 29.02 -30.03 21.71
CA ALA A 388 28.47 -28.86 22.39
C ALA A 388 26.95 -28.97 22.65
N ALA A 389 26.30 -30.02 22.14
CA ALA A 389 24.85 -30.13 22.14
C ALA A 389 24.24 -30.37 23.53
N GLY A 390 24.90 -31.11 24.42
CA GLY A 390 24.38 -31.38 25.77
C GLY A 390 22.94 -31.92 25.76
N TRP A 391 22.71 -32.99 24.99
CA TRP A 391 21.37 -33.49 24.67
C TRP A 391 20.52 -33.85 25.91
N ILE A 392 19.30 -33.35 25.95
CA ILE A 392 18.27 -33.73 26.91
C ILE A 392 17.12 -34.42 26.16
N ARG A 393 16.54 -35.47 26.77
CA ARG A 393 15.33 -36.14 26.26
C ARG A 393 14.22 -36.03 27.28
N ILE A 394 13.08 -35.50 26.86
CA ILE A 394 11.85 -35.43 27.68
C ILE A 394 10.70 -35.96 26.81
N SER A 395 10.00 -36.98 27.30
CA SER A 395 8.80 -37.55 26.64
C SER A 395 8.99 -37.87 25.15
N GLY A 396 10.15 -38.43 24.78
CA GLY A 396 10.48 -38.80 23.40
C GLY A 396 11.04 -37.68 22.51
N LEU A 397 10.91 -36.41 22.93
CA LEU A 397 11.53 -35.27 22.24
C LEU A 397 12.97 -35.10 22.70
N ARG A 398 13.89 -35.03 21.74
CA ARG A 398 15.30 -34.72 21.96
C ARG A 398 15.51 -33.23 21.67
N PHE A 399 16.25 -32.52 22.52
CA PHE A 399 16.66 -31.14 22.24
C PHE A 399 17.99 -30.80 22.91
N SER A 400 18.67 -29.79 22.38
CA SER A 400 19.85 -29.20 22.98
C SER A 400 19.46 -27.91 23.70
N PRO A 401 19.57 -27.81 25.03
CA PRO A 401 19.24 -26.57 25.75
C PRO A 401 20.10 -25.39 25.29
N VAL A 402 21.39 -25.62 25.06
CA VAL A 402 22.35 -24.59 24.63
C VAL A 402 21.95 -24.02 23.28
N PHE A 403 21.73 -24.88 22.28
CA PHE A 403 21.34 -24.43 20.94
C PHE A 403 19.88 -23.95 20.88
N LEU A 404 19.00 -24.47 21.74
CA LEU A 404 17.62 -23.99 21.82
C LEU A 404 17.57 -22.56 22.33
N VAL A 405 18.32 -22.23 23.39
CA VAL A 405 18.40 -20.86 23.90
C VAL A 405 18.98 -19.93 22.83
N LEU A 406 20.10 -20.31 22.20
CA LEU A 406 20.73 -19.49 21.17
C LEU A 406 19.78 -19.22 19.99
N ALA A 407 19.15 -20.28 19.46
CA ALA A 407 18.21 -20.18 18.36
C ALA A 407 16.95 -19.38 18.75
N SER A 408 16.47 -19.51 20.00
CA SER A 408 15.36 -18.71 20.51
C SER A 408 15.68 -17.21 20.50
N PHE A 409 16.88 -16.82 20.95
CA PHE A 409 17.31 -15.41 20.92
C PHE A 409 17.41 -14.86 19.49
N MET A 410 17.85 -15.68 18.53
CA MET A 410 17.83 -15.29 17.11
C MET A 410 16.40 -15.02 16.63
N ILE A 411 15.44 -15.88 16.98
CA ILE A 411 14.03 -15.71 16.60
C ILE A 411 13.43 -14.48 17.27
N ILE A 412 13.72 -14.23 18.55
CA ILE A 412 13.28 -13.03 19.27
C ILE A 412 13.85 -11.76 18.60
N PHE A 413 15.11 -11.80 18.15
CA PHE A 413 15.69 -10.67 17.44
C PHE A 413 15.03 -10.43 16.08
N ALA A 414 14.74 -11.51 15.32
CA ALA A 414 13.98 -11.42 14.08
C ALA A 414 12.56 -10.87 14.31
N PHE A 415 11.89 -11.31 15.38
CA PHE A 415 10.58 -10.83 15.80
C PHE A 415 10.57 -9.30 15.94
N PHE A 416 11.47 -8.74 16.75
CA PHE A 416 11.53 -7.29 16.94
C PHE A 416 11.96 -6.54 15.67
N ALA A 417 12.84 -7.12 14.85
CA ALA A 417 13.21 -6.53 13.56
C ALA A 417 12.00 -6.41 12.61
N PHE A 418 11.19 -7.46 12.47
CA PHE A 418 9.98 -7.42 11.66
C PHE A 418 8.93 -6.47 12.22
N VAL A 419 8.71 -6.47 13.54
CA VAL A 419 7.79 -5.54 14.20
C VAL A 419 8.17 -4.10 13.90
N GLY A 420 9.46 -3.74 14.02
CA GLY A 420 9.97 -2.42 13.69
C GLY A 420 9.79 -2.08 12.20
N ALA A 421 10.13 -3.00 11.31
CA ALA A 421 9.96 -2.82 9.86
C ALA A 421 8.49 -2.60 9.47
N PHE A 422 7.57 -3.44 9.95
CA PHE A 422 6.14 -3.33 9.65
C PHE A 422 5.49 -2.11 10.30
N THR A 423 5.96 -1.70 11.48
CA THR A 423 5.51 -0.44 12.10
C THR A 423 5.97 0.76 11.27
N ALA A 424 7.21 0.76 10.76
CA ALA A 424 7.70 1.80 9.87
C ALA A 424 6.89 1.86 8.55
N VAL A 425 6.52 0.71 7.97
CA VAL A 425 5.61 0.65 6.81
C VAL A 425 4.30 1.37 7.09
N LYS A 426 3.67 1.09 8.24
CA LYS A 426 2.40 1.73 8.61
C LYS A 426 2.54 3.23 8.84
N LYS A 427 3.63 3.67 9.48
CA LYS A 427 3.95 5.11 9.62
C LYS A 427 4.06 5.81 8.26
N ILE A 428 4.74 5.17 7.30
CA ILE A 428 4.84 5.68 5.93
C ILE A 428 3.47 5.72 5.25
N GLN A 429 2.68 4.65 5.35
CA GLN A 429 1.34 4.58 4.76
C GLN A 429 0.38 5.61 5.35
N GLY A 430 0.35 5.75 6.68
CA GLY A 430 -0.48 6.73 7.36
C GLY A 430 -0.13 8.17 6.94
N SER A 431 1.16 8.43 6.74
CA SER A 431 1.66 9.72 6.27
C SER A 431 1.34 10.05 4.81
N GLN A 432 0.86 9.10 4.01
CA GLN A 432 0.51 9.33 2.62
C GLN A 432 -0.90 9.93 2.44
N VAL A 433 -1.27 10.86 3.33
CA VAL A 433 -2.53 11.63 3.31
C VAL A 433 -2.78 12.26 1.93
N ILE A 434 -1.72 12.75 1.28
CA ILE A 434 -1.80 13.36 -0.06
C ILE A 434 -2.05 12.33 -1.16
N LYS A 435 -1.63 11.07 -1.00
CA LYS A 435 -1.72 10.06 -2.06
C LYS A 435 -2.96 9.16 -1.91
N GLN A 436 -3.73 9.35 -0.84
CA GLN A 436 -4.97 8.63 -0.52
C GLN A 436 -6.17 9.59 -0.60
N ASP A 437 -7.29 9.27 0.06
CA ASP A 437 -8.54 10.04 0.04
C ASP A 437 -8.51 11.31 0.91
N GLY A 438 -7.32 11.81 1.25
CA GLY A 438 -7.14 12.90 2.21
C GLY A 438 -7.09 12.39 3.65
N TYR A 439 -7.11 13.32 4.62
CA TYR A 439 -7.04 12.94 6.03
C TYR A 439 -8.43 12.57 6.53
N SER A 440 -8.62 11.32 6.93
CA SER A 440 -9.87 10.85 7.55
C SER A 440 -9.85 11.00 9.08
N ASP A 441 -8.90 10.33 9.74
CA ASP A 441 -8.80 10.17 11.18
C ASP A 441 -7.35 9.93 11.61
N TYR A 442 -7.01 10.34 12.84
CA TYR A 442 -5.67 10.17 13.41
C TYR A 442 -5.29 8.70 13.54
N ARG A 443 -6.27 7.79 13.62
CA ARG A 443 -6.04 6.34 13.70
C ARG A 443 -5.55 5.73 12.39
N GLN A 444 -5.96 6.30 11.25
CA GLN A 444 -5.56 5.80 9.94
C GLN A 444 -4.28 6.49 9.45
N HIS A 445 -4.18 7.79 9.68
CA HIS A 445 -3.09 8.60 9.12
C HIS A 445 -1.99 8.96 10.13
N GLY A 446 -2.23 8.76 11.42
CA GLY A 446 -1.43 9.38 12.47
C GLY A 446 -1.63 10.89 12.50
N VAL A 447 -0.96 11.56 13.42
CA VAL A 447 -1.00 13.02 13.57
C VAL A 447 0.21 13.70 12.91
N SER A 448 1.32 12.97 12.85
CA SER A 448 2.56 13.43 12.25
C SER A 448 2.64 12.95 10.81
N ILE A 449 2.19 13.81 9.89
CA ILE A 449 2.44 13.61 8.46
C ILE A 449 3.92 13.84 8.22
N PHE A 450 4.69 12.77 8.02
CA PHE A 450 6.10 12.84 7.66
C PHE A 450 6.28 13.54 6.32
N GLY A 451 7.21 14.49 6.30
CA GLY A 451 7.70 15.08 5.06
C GLY A 451 8.72 14.16 4.41
N LEU A 452 9.25 14.59 3.28
CA LEU A 452 10.17 13.83 2.43
C LEU A 452 11.35 13.21 3.20
N GLU A 453 12.04 14.01 4.02
CA GLU A 453 13.20 13.55 4.79
C GLU A 453 12.81 12.53 5.86
N GLY A 454 11.67 12.73 6.52
CA GLY A 454 11.12 11.80 7.50
C GLY A 454 10.73 10.47 6.86
N THR A 455 10.04 10.50 5.72
CA THR A 455 9.69 9.29 4.96
C THR A 455 10.94 8.55 4.48
N ARG A 456 11.96 9.26 3.97
CA ARG A 456 13.22 8.64 3.52
C ARG A 456 13.98 7.97 4.67
N LYS A 457 14.00 8.60 5.85
CA LYS A 457 14.62 8.03 7.05
C LYS A 457 13.89 6.75 7.49
N LEU A 458 12.57 6.77 7.53
CA LEU A 458 11.74 5.60 7.85
C LEU A 458 11.90 4.48 6.81
N GLU A 459 11.98 4.81 5.53
CA GLU A 459 12.18 3.84 4.45
C GLU A 459 13.55 3.14 4.57
N THR A 460 14.59 3.89 4.90
CA THR A 460 15.94 3.37 5.14
C THR A 460 15.96 2.46 6.38
N GLU A 461 15.32 2.88 7.47
CA GLU A 461 15.20 2.08 8.69
C GLU A 461 14.42 0.79 8.47
N LYS A 462 13.28 0.88 7.77
CA LYS A 462 12.48 -0.28 7.35
C LYS A 462 13.33 -1.28 6.58
N LEU A 463 14.05 -0.83 5.56
CA LEU A 463 14.87 -1.72 4.73
C LEU A 463 15.96 -2.39 5.56
N ARG A 464 16.66 -1.65 6.43
CA ARG A 464 17.68 -2.20 7.32
C ARG A 464 17.11 -3.30 8.21
N LEU A 465 15.99 -3.05 8.87
CA LEU A 465 15.36 -4.02 9.77
C LEU A 465 14.82 -5.24 9.01
N LEU A 466 14.26 -5.04 7.82
CA LEU A 466 13.76 -6.11 6.97
C LEU A 466 14.90 -7.01 6.47
N TYR A 467 16.05 -6.45 6.08
CA TYR A 467 17.22 -7.25 5.71
C TYR A 467 17.73 -8.11 6.87
N ILE A 468 17.78 -7.54 8.08
CA ILE A 468 18.18 -8.29 9.29
C ILE A 468 17.19 -9.43 9.56
N GLY A 469 15.88 -9.14 9.59
CA GLY A 469 14.84 -10.15 9.84
C GLY A 469 14.83 -11.25 8.78
N CYS A 470 14.89 -10.89 7.49
CA CYS A 470 14.93 -11.86 6.39
C CYS A 470 16.20 -12.71 6.39
N ALA A 471 17.36 -12.17 6.77
CA ALA A 471 18.58 -12.96 6.87
C ALA A 471 18.47 -14.05 7.96
N ILE A 472 17.91 -13.69 9.12
CA ILE A 472 17.70 -14.66 10.21
C ILE A 472 16.67 -15.70 9.83
N ILE A 473 15.56 -15.30 9.19
CA ILE A 473 14.54 -16.24 8.70
C ILE A 473 15.09 -17.15 7.61
N PHE A 474 15.96 -16.66 6.75
CA PHE A 474 16.60 -17.51 5.75
C PHE A 474 17.45 -18.61 6.41
N ILE A 475 18.21 -18.27 7.46
CA ILE A 475 18.96 -19.24 8.26
C ILE A 475 17.99 -20.21 8.95
N GLU A 476 16.98 -19.71 9.64
CA GLU A 476 16.01 -20.55 10.34
C GLU A 476 15.29 -21.50 9.40
N PHE A 477 14.77 -20.99 8.29
CA PHE A 477 14.06 -21.76 7.29
C PHE A 477 14.93 -22.87 6.72
N THR A 478 16.17 -22.57 6.32
CA THR A 478 17.09 -23.58 5.77
C THR A 478 17.44 -24.67 6.80
N MET A 479 17.62 -24.29 8.06
CA MET A 479 17.89 -25.26 9.13
C MET A 479 16.65 -26.09 9.48
N ASN A 480 15.45 -25.51 9.46
CA ASN A 480 14.21 -26.25 9.63
C ASN A 480 13.95 -27.22 8.47
N VAL A 481 14.23 -26.84 7.22
CA VAL A 481 14.18 -27.75 6.07
C VAL A 481 15.12 -28.94 6.30
N SER A 482 16.34 -28.68 6.77
CA SER A 482 17.31 -29.75 7.09
C SER A 482 16.80 -30.67 8.21
N TYR A 483 16.22 -30.10 9.27
CA TYR A 483 15.62 -30.87 10.35
C TYR A 483 14.50 -31.77 9.84
N PHE A 484 13.52 -31.22 9.13
CA PHE A 484 12.40 -32.00 8.62
C PHE A 484 12.82 -33.03 7.57
N ALA A 485 13.84 -32.75 6.76
CA ALA A 485 14.39 -33.73 5.82
C ALA A 485 14.98 -34.94 6.54
N SER A 486 15.56 -34.74 7.73
CA SER A 486 16.07 -35.84 8.56
C SER A 486 14.97 -36.67 9.23
N GLU A 487 13.81 -36.07 9.53
CA GLU A 487 12.68 -36.73 10.20
C GLU A 487 11.70 -37.40 9.20
N ILE A 488 11.42 -36.76 8.08
CA ILE A 488 10.42 -37.19 7.08
C ILE A 488 11.04 -38.10 6.01
N GLY A 489 12.32 -37.88 5.69
CA GLY A 489 13.05 -38.58 4.63
C GLY A 489 13.56 -37.65 3.54
N GLY A 490 14.68 -38.05 2.91
CA GLY A 490 15.39 -37.28 1.89
C GLY A 490 15.02 -37.60 0.44
N ASP A 491 13.97 -38.37 0.20
CA ASP A 491 13.42 -38.58 -1.15
C ASP A 491 12.74 -37.30 -1.65
N LEU A 492 12.51 -37.18 -2.96
CA LEU A 492 11.98 -35.95 -3.56
C LEU A 492 10.65 -35.52 -2.91
N MET A 493 9.78 -36.48 -2.58
CA MET A 493 8.50 -36.24 -1.91
C MET A 493 8.70 -35.83 -0.44
N GLY A 494 9.65 -36.44 0.27
CA GLY A 494 10.05 -36.05 1.63
C GLY A 494 10.66 -34.65 1.70
N LEU A 495 11.44 -34.25 0.70
CA LEU A 495 12.02 -32.91 0.60
C LEU A 495 10.94 -31.84 0.37
N VAL A 496 9.95 -32.10 -0.48
CA VAL A 496 8.81 -31.20 -0.68
C VAL A 496 7.99 -31.06 0.61
N LYS A 497 7.72 -32.16 1.31
CA LYS A 497 7.03 -32.12 2.61
C LYS A 497 7.83 -31.35 3.67
N SER A 498 9.15 -31.49 3.67
CA SER A 498 10.06 -30.78 4.57
C SER A 498 10.07 -29.27 4.33
N LEU A 499 10.03 -28.84 3.05
CA LEU A 499 9.85 -27.44 2.67
C LEU A 499 8.52 -26.87 3.18
N LEU A 500 7.43 -27.60 3.00
CA LEU A 500 6.11 -27.17 3.48
C LEU A 500 6.05 -27.10 5.02
N ALA A 501 6.64 -28.08 5.71
CA ALA A 501 6.71 -28.09 7.16
C ALA A 501 7.54 -26.91 7.70
N ALA A 502 8.66 -26.58 7.06
CA ALA A 502 9.51 -25.45 7.44
C ALA A 502 8.85 -24.08 7.26
N LEU A 503 7.82 -23.96 6.41
CA LEU A 503 7.06 -22.71 6.25
C LEU A 503 6.17 -22.39 7.46
N VAL A 504 5.75 -23.40 8.23
CA VAL A 504 4.79 -23.21 9.33
C VAL A 504 5.37 -22.33 10.45
N PRO A 505 6.59 -22.59 11.00
CA PRO A 505 7.20 -21.71 11.99
C PRO A 505 7.38 -20.28 11.48
N THR A 506 7.87 -20.13 10.24
CA THR A 506 8.06 -18.82 9.62
C THR A 506 6.74 -18.06 9.49
N ALA A 507 5.65 -18.73 9.09
CA ALA A 507 4.34 -18.11 8.94
C ALA A 507 3.77 -17.62 10.29
N ILE A 508 3.94 -18.40 11.35
CA ILE A 508 3.52 -18.01 12.72
C ILE A 508 4.27 -16.75 13.16
N LEU A 509 5.60 -16.72 13.00
CA LEU A 509 6.40 -15.54 13.35
C LEU A 509 5.92 -14.28 12.59
N ILE A 510 5.68 -14.40 11.29
CA ILE A 510 5.20 -13.27 10.48
C ILE A 510 3.80 -12.81 10.92
N ALA A 511 2.91 -13.73 11.30
CA ALA A 511 1.58 -13.38 11.81
C ALA A 511 1.66 -12.62 13.14
N GLU A 512 2.45 -13.11 14.10
CA GLU A 512 2.65 -12.47 15.41
C GLU A 512 3.26 -11.08 15.29
N THR A 513 4.29 -10.93 14.44
CA THR A 513 4.94 -9.64 14.19
C THR A 513 4.01 -8.65 13.49
N PHE A 514 3.15 -9.12 12.57
CA PHE A 514 2.14 -8.27 11.94
C PHE A 514 1.09 -7.78 12.94
N MET A 515 0.64 -8.65 13.84
CA MET A 515 -0.30 -8.29 14.92
C MET A 515 0.30 -7.22 15.84
N LEU A 516 1.50 -7.46 16.39
CA LEU A 516 2.15 -6.50 17.28
C LEU A 516 2.46 -5.17 16.60
N SER A 517 2.88 -5.20 15.33
CA SER A 517 3.11 -3.95 14.58
C SER A 517 1.83 -3.13 14.35
N ASN A 518 0.63 -3.72 14.39
CA ASN A 518 -0.63 -2.95 14.34
C ASN A 518 -0.84 -2.22 15.67
N THR A 519 -0.72 -2.94 16.78
CA THR A 519 -0.84 -2.38 18.13
C THR A 519 0.18 -1.26 18.34
N MET A 520 1.45 -1.46 17.94
CA MET A 520 2.51 -0.44 18.06
C MET A 520 2.23 0.80 17.22
N PHE A 521 1.62 0.65 16.04
CA PHE A 521 1.21 1.81 15.24
C PHE A 521 0.06 2.57 15.90
N GLU A 522 -0.94 1.87 16.46
CA GLU A 522 -2.05 2.52 17.15
C GLU A 522 -1.60 3.27 18.40
N ILE A 523 -0.67 2.69 19.19
CA ILE A 523 -0.03 3.35 20.33
C ILE A 523 0.64 4.63 19.86
N TYR A 524 1.50 4.53 18.84
CA TYR A 524 2.20 5.67 18.25
C TYR A 524 1.24 6.79 17.81
N ALA A 525 0.16 6.44 17.11
CA ALA A 525 -0.82 7.40 16.65
C ALA A 525 -1.53 8.11 17.81
N CYS A 526 -1.86 7.40 18.89
CA CYS A 526 -2.52 7.98 20.05
C CYS A 526 -1.55 8.83 20.90
N ASP A 527 -0.31 8.38 21.10
CA ASP A 527 0.72 9.13 21.81
C ASP A 527 1.02 10.46 21.10
N GLU A 528 1.09 10.47 19.78
CA GLU A 528 1.28 11.69 18.99
C GLU A 528 0.09 12.66 19.10
N VAL A 529 -1.14 12.17 19.26
CA VAL A 529 -2.29 13.04 19.57
C VAL A 529 -2.06 13.74 20.90
N ILE A 530 -1.61 13.00 21.92
CA ILE A 530 -1.36 13.55 23.26
C ILE A 530 -0.18 14.53 23.25
N ALA A 531 0.91 14.19 22.55
CA ALA A 531 2.09 15.03 22.47
C ALA A 531 1.84 16.40 21.80
N LYS A 532 0.82 16.50 20.93
CA LYS A 532 0.47 17.75 20.22
C LYS A 532 -0.76 18.47 20.77
N LEU A 533 -1.29 18.03 21.91
CA LEU A 533 -2.38 18.74 22.57
C LEU A 533 -1.81 19.97 23.30
N ASP A 534 -2.21 21.17 22.89
CA ASP A 534 -1.87 22.45 23.55
C ASP A 534 -2.81 22.77 24.73
N LYS A 535 -3.50 21.77 25.27
CA LYS A 535 -4.43 21.92 26.39
C LYS A 535 -3.80 21.31 27.63
N ASP A 536 -3.18 22.16 28.45
CA ASP A 536 -2.90 21.87 29.85
C ASP A 536 -4.20 21.84 30.67
#